data_AF-A0A7Y6E4Q0-F1
#
_entry.id   AF-A0A7Y6E4Q0-F1
#
_cell.length_a   1.000
_cell.length_b   1.000
_cell.length_c   1.000
_cell.angle_alpha   90.00
_cell.angle_beta   90.00
_cell.angle_gamma   90.00
#
_symmetry.space_group_name_H-M   'P 1'
#
loop_
_entity.id
_entity.type
_entity.pdbx_description
1 polymer ?
#
loop_
_entity_poly.entity_id
_entity_poly.type
_entity_poly.pdbx_seq_one_letter_code
_entity_poly.pdbx_strand_id
1 'polypeptide(L)'
;MVACTVPALAVVPGVPVPLRWALGYSGRLLERHQKAEVTMTGAGLVVLSETASPRFARNPELLSADRFHPSSAGYEMSCDAIIEQVTRALYLRGKDALPAQL
;
A
#
# COMPACT_ATOMS: atom_id res chain seq x y z
N MET A 1 -2.81 11.99 -8.90
CA MET A 1 -3.53 10.95 -8.13
C MET A 1 -2.50 9.98 -7.56
N VAL A 2 -2.73 9.43 -6.36
CA VAL A 2 -1.90 8.37 -5.76
C VAL A 2 -2.83 7.22 -5.39
N ALA A 3 -2.42 5.98 -5.69
CA ALA A 3 -3.18 4.77 -5.41
C ALA A 3 -2.32 3.77 -4.64
N CYS A 4 -2.98 3.02 -3.75
CA CYS A 4 -2.36 1.96 -2.96
C CYS A 4 -2.83 0.60 -3.46
N THR A 5 -1.95 -0.40 -3.49
CA THR A 5 -2.36 -1.79 -3.74
C THR A 5 -2.94 -2.45 -2.50
N VAL A 6 -3.59 -3.59 -2.68
CA VAL A 6 -3.96 -4.49 -1.58
C VAL A 6 -2.71 -4.85 -0.77
N PRO A 7 -2.77 -4.90 0.58
CA PRO A 7 -1.67 -5.42 1.39
C PRO A 7 -1.48 -6.93 1.19
N ALA A 8 -0.39 -7.48 1.71
CA ALA A 8 -0.15 -8.92 1.68
C ALA A 8 -1.16 -9.65 2.57
N LEU A 9 -2.26 -10.13 1.98
CA LEU A 9 -3.37 -10.73 2.73
C LEU A 9 -2.98 -12.02 3.49
N ALA A 10 -1.88 -12.67 3.14
CA ALA A 10 -1.35 -13.82 3.87
C ALA A 10 -0.86 -13.47 5.29
N VAL A 11 -0.64 -12.18 5.59
CA VAL A 11 -0.23 -11.66 6.90
C VAL A 11 -1.41 -11.55 7.86
N VAL A 12 -2.66 -11.62 7.38
CA VAL A 12 -3.86 -11.53 8.22
C VAL A 12 -3.83 -12.64 9.31
N PRO A 13 -3.87 -12.27 10.60
CA PRO A 13 -3.84 -13.23 11.70
C PRO A 13 -5.03 -14.18 11.69
N GLY A 14 -4.85 -15.37 12.28
CA GLY A 14 -5.96 -16.28 12.58
C GLY A 14 -6.52 -17.07 11.39
N VAL A 15 -6.06 -16.85 10.16
CA VAL A 15 -6.46 -17.65 8.99
C VAL A 15 -5.64 -18.94 8.95
N PRO A 16 -6.25 -20.14 9.09
CA PRO A 16 -5.51 -21.41 9.04
C PRO A 16 -5.11 -21.79 7.62
N VAL A 17 -4.17 -22.73 7.48
CA VAL A 17 -3.94 -23.42 6.21
C VAL A 17 -5.08 -24.43 5.95
N PRO A 18 -5.50 -24.64 4.68
CA PRO A 18 -4.94 -24.09 3.44
C PRO A 18 -5.49 -22.70 3.06
N LEU A 19 -6.50 -22.17 3.77
CA LEU A 19 -7.15 -20.90 3.43
C LEU A 19 -6.17 -19.72 3.37
N ARG A 20 -5.14 -19.70 4.23
CA ARG A 20 -4.07 -18.70 4.20
C ARG A 20 -3.34 -18.67 2.85
N TRP A 21 -3.15 -19.82 2.21
CA TRP A 21 -2.49 -19.89 0.91
C TRP A 21 -3.38 -19.37 -0.20
N ALA A 22 -4.67 -19.74 -0.19
CA ALA A 22 -5.65 -19.22 -1.14
C ALA A 22 -5.74 -17.69 -1.01
N LEU A 23 -5.86 -17.17 0.20
CA LEU A 23 -5.89 -15.74 0.49
C LEU A 23 -4.62 -15.03 0.01
N GLY A 24 -3.45 -15.60 0.29
CA GLY A 24 -2.17 -15.07 -0.19
C GLY A 24 -2.04 -15.07 -1.72
N TYR A 25 -2.54 -16.11 -2.38
CA TYR A 25 -2.55 -16.18 -3.84
C TYR A 25 -3.47 -15.12 -4.46
N SER A 26 -4.71 -15.04 -3.98
CA SER A 26 -5.68 -14.05 -4.44
C SER A 26 -5.18 -12.62 -4.22
N GLY A 27 -4.58 -12.33 -3.05
CA GLY A 27 -3.98 -11.03 -2.77
C GLY A 27 -2.85 -10.66 -3.73
N ARG A 28 -1.94 -11.59 -4.02
CA ARG A 28 -0.86 -11.36 -5.00
C ARG A 28 -1.39 -11.15 -6.42
N LEU A 29 -2.43 -11.88 -6.81
CA LEU A 29 -3.06 -11.70 -8.12
C LEU A 29 -3.71 -10.31 -8.23
N LEU A 30 -4.49 -9.92 -7.22
CA LEU A 30 -5.11 -8.60 -7.18
C LEU A 30 -4.08 -7.46 -7.20
N GLU A 31 -3.02 -7.56 -6.40
CA GLU A 31 -1.94 -6.57 -6.43
C GLU A 31 -1.35 -6.41 -7.84
N ARG A 32 -1.08 -7.52 -8.54
CA ARG A 32 -0.52 -7.46 -9.90
C ARG A 32 -1.42 -6.68 -10.85
N HIS A 33 -2.73 -6.91 -10.79
CA HIS A 33 -3.69 -6.17 -11.61
C HIS A 33 -3.78 -4.69 -11.21
N GLN A 34 -3.78 -4.38 -9.91
CA GLN A 34 -3.75 -2.99 -9.42
C GLN A 34 -2.46 -2.27 -9.87
N LYS A 35 -1.29 -2.91 -9.74
CA LYS A 35 -0.01 -2.36 -10.21
C LYS A 35 -0.06 -2.02 -11.70
N ALA A 36 -0.54 -2.96 -12.52
CA ALA A 36 -0.66 -2.76 -13.97
C ALA A 36 -1.58 -1.58 -14.31
N GLU A 37 -2.79 -1.55 -13.74
CA GLU A 37 -3.78 -0.49 -13.99
C GLU A 37 -3.26 0.88 -13.57
N VAL A 38 -2.76 1.02 -12.35
CA VAL A 38 -2.25 2.30 -11.84
C VAL A 38 -1.10 2.82 -12.70
N THR A 39 -0.20 1.94 -13.14
CA THR A 39 0.92 2.31 -14.01
C THR A 39 0.43 2.85 -15.36
N MET A 40 -0.61 2.27 -15.95
CA MET A 40 -1.18 2.76 -17.22
C MET A 40 -1.82 4.14 -17.10
N THR A 41 -2.35 4.51 -15.92
CA THR A 41 -2.93 5.84 -15.69
C THR A 41 -1.91 6.94 -15.41
N GLY A 42 -0.64 6.59 -15.20
CA GLY A 42 0.41 7.53 -14.76
C GLY A 42 0.25 8.01 -13.31
N ALA A 43 -0.63 7.40 -12.51
CA ALA A 43 -0.79 7.73 -11.10
C ALA A 43 0.41 7.23 -10.27
N GLY A 44 0.67 7.93 -9.16
CA GLY A 44 1.66 7.46 -8.17
C GLY A 44 1.20 6.16 -7.52
N LEU A 45 2.10 5.20 -7.39
CA LEU A 45 1.80 3.86 -6.88
C LEU A 45 2.50 3.63 -5.54
N VAL A 46 1.73 3.18 -4.54
CA VAL A 46 2.24 2.68 -3.25
C VAL A 46 1.91 1.20 -3.14
N VAL A 47 2.94 0.37 -2.94
CA VAL A 47 2.77 -1.08 -2.83
C VAL A 47 2.70 -1.50 -1.36
N LEU A 48 1.49 -1.68 -0.83
CA LEU A 48 1.31 -1.94 0.61
C LEU A 48 1.85 -3.31 1.06
N SER A 49 1.98 -4.27 0.16
CA SER A 49 2.63 -5.55 0.48
C SER A 49 4.13 -5.41 0.78
N GLU A 50 4.76 -4.36 0.26
CA GLU A 50 6.18 -4.06 0.44
C GLU A 50 6.40 -3.00 1.53
N THR A 51 5.57 -1.95 1.55
CA THR A 51 5.78 -0.80 2.44
C THR A 51 5.16 -0.98 3.82
N ALA A 52 3.99 -1.63 3.94
CA ALA A 52 3.24 -1.71 5.20
C ALA A 52 3.20 -3.12 5.78
N SER A 53 2.93 -4.12 4.94
CA SER A 53 2.65 -5.49 5.39
C SER A 53 3.77 -6.16 6.20
N PRO A 54 5.08 -5.97 5.88
CA PRO A 54 6.16 -6.53 6.69
C PRO A 54 6.18 -5.98 8.13
N ARG A 55 5.68 -4.76 8.33
CA ARG A 55 5.62 -4.10 9.64
C ARG A 55 4.48 -4.66 10.47
N PHE A 56 3.30 -4.86 9.88
CA PHE A 56 2.19 -5.56 10.54
C PHE A 56 2.54 -7.00 10.91
N ALA A 57 3.31 -7.70 10.07
CA ALA A 57 3.77 -9.06 10.37
C ALA A 57 4.69 -9.13 11.61
N ARG A 58 5.45 -8.07 11.88
CA ARG A 58 6.37 -7.98 13.02
C ARG A 58 5.76 -7.35 14.27
N ASN A 59 4.70 -6.56 14.09
CA ASN A 59 4.11 -5.71 15.13
C ASN A 59 2.58 -5.88 15.14
N PRO A 60 2.04 -6.98 15.71
CA PRO A 60 0.60 -7.23 15.73
C PRO A 60 -0.21 -6.16 16.47
N GLU A 61 0.40 -5.40 17.38
CA GLU A 61 -0.19 -4.27 18.09
C GLU A 61 -0.54 -3.08 17.18
N LEU A 62 -0.02 -3.05 15.96
CA LEU A 62 -0.43 -2.08 14.95
C LEU A 62 -1.84 -2.37 14.41
N LEU A 63 -2.42 -3.54 14.69
CA LEU A 63 -3.81 -3.84 14.34
C LEU A 63 -4.78 -3.34 15.41
N SER A 64 -6.00 -3.02 14.98
CA SER A 64 -7.12 -2.73 15.86
C SER A 64 -7.56 -3.98 16.63
N ALA A 65 -8.53 -3.82 17.53
CA ALA A 65 -9.08 -4.89 18.36
C ALA A 65 -9.65 -6.07 17.53
N ASP A 66 -10.08 -5.83 16.29
CA ASP A 66 -10.56 -6.87 15.37
C ASP A 66 -9.43 -7.72 14.76
N ARG A 67 -8.17 -7.34 14.98
CA ARG A 67 -6.97 -8.00 14.44
C ARG A 67 -6.96 -8.09 12.92
N PHE A 68 -7.63 -7.15 12.26
CA PHE A 68 -7.73 -7.09 10.80
C PHE A 68 -7.46 -5.68 10.28
N HIS A 69 -8.17 -4.67 10.78
CA HIS A 69 -7.94 -3.29 10.38
C HIS A 69 -6.71 -2.72 11.10
N PRO A 70 -5.98 -1.78 10.49
CA PRO A 70 -4.99 -0.99 11.22
C PRO A 70 -5.61 -0.27 12.42
N SER A 71 -4.87 -0.19 13.52
CA SER A 71 -5.14 0.77 14.59
C SER A 71 -4.79 2.19 14.13
N SER A 72 -5.00 3.21 14.98
CA SER A 72 -4.53 4.57 14.69
C SER A 72 -3.02 4.62 14.42
N ALA A 73 -2.21 3.95 15.24
CA ALA A 73 -0.75 3.86 15.03
C ALA A 73 -0.41 3.06 13.75
N GLY A 74 -1.20 2.03 13.44
CA GLY A 74 -1.06 1.28 12.19
C GLY A 74 -1.35 2.12 10.94
N TYR A 75 -2.37 2.97 10.99
CA TYR A 75 -2.67 3.93 9.92
C TYR A 75 -1.60 5.00 9.78
N GLU A 76 -1.12 5.57 10.89
CA GLU A 76 -0.03 6.54 10.89
C GLU A 76 1.21 5.98 10.19
N MET A 77 1.70 4.81 10.62
CA MET A 77 2.83 4.12 9.98
C MET A 77 2.57 3.83 8.49
N SER A 78 1.36 3.42 8.13
CA SER A 78 1.03 3.09 6.73
C SER A 78 1.02 4.33 5.84
N CYS A 79 0.71 5.50 6.42
CA CYS A 79 0.68 6.77 5.72
C CYS A 79 2.06 7.28 5.31
N ASP A 80 3.15 6.87 5.96
CA ASP A 80 4.51 7.34 5.64
C ASP A 80 4.84 7.22 4.15
N ALA A 81 4.63 6.03 3.58
CA ALA A 81 4.90 5.77 2.16
C ALA A 81 3.91 6.51 1.23
N ILE A 82 2.68 6.75 1.71
CA ILE A 82 1.66 7.48 0.96
C ILE A 82 2.02 8.96 0.90
N ILE A 83 2.39 9.57 2.03
CA ILE A 83 2.80 10.96 2.13
C ILE A 83 4.04 11.20 1.26
N GLU A 84 5.00 10.28 1.25
CA GLU A 84 6.17 10.35 0.36
C GLU A 84 5.76 10.39 -1.12
N GLN A 85 4.91 9.46 -1.57
CA GLN A 85 4.45 9.44 -2.96
C GLN A 85 3.57 10.62 -3.34
N VAL A 86 2.72 11.10 -2.43
CA VAL A 86 1.92 12.31 -2.62
C VAL A 86 2.83 13.53 -2.78
N THR A 87 3.82 13.68 -1.91
CA THR A 87 4.80 14.78 -1.97
C THR A 87 5.57 14.76 -3.28
N ARG A 88 6.04 13.58 -3.70
CA ARG A 88 6.70 13.39 -5.00
C ARG A 88 5.79 13.78 -6.17
N ALA A 89 4.54 13.32 -6.17
CA ALA A 89 3.59 13.64 -7.22
C ALA A 89 3.27 15.14 -7.30
N LEU A 90 3.16 15.82 -6.15
CA LEU A 90 2.97 17.27 -6.09
C LEU A 90 4.20 18.02 -6.60
N TYR A 91 5.40 17.58 -6.25
CA TYR A 91 6.65 18.18 -6.73
C TYR A 91 6.80 18.08 -8.25
N LEU A 92 6.54 16.91 -8.83
CA LEU A 92 6.59 16.71 -10.28
C LEU A 92 5.57 17.59 -11.01
N ARG A 93 4.33 17.65 -10.50
CA ARG A 93 3.30 18.54 -11.05
C ARG A 93 3.71 20.02 -10.99
N GLY A 94 4.35 20.44 -9.89
CA GLY A 94 4.85 21.80 -9.73
C GLY A 94 5.99 22.15 -10.69
N LYS A 95 6.86 21.18 -10.99
CA LYS A 95 7.90 21.31 -12.02
C LYS A 95 7.32 21.45 -13.42
N ASP A 96 6.35 20.62 -13.77
CA ASP A 96 5.69 20.66 -15.09
C ASP A 96 4.87 21.95 -15.30
N ALA A 97 4.49 22.63 -14.21
CA ALA A 97 3.76 23.90 -14.23
C ALA A 97 4.66 25.14 -14.37
N LEU A 98 5.98 25.01 -14.24
CA LEU A 98 6.93 26.10 -14.49
C LEU A 98 7.35 26.06 -15.97
N PRO A 99 7.14 27.13 -16.76
CA PRO A 99 7.58 27.14 -18.15
C PRO A 99 9.10 26.96 -18.23
N ALA A 100 9.54 26.21 -19.25
CA ALA A 100 10.94 26.04 -19.61
C ALA A 100 11.55 27.37 -20.11
N GLN A 101 11.75 28.33 -19.22
CA GLN A 101 12.43 29.60 -19.50
C GLN A 101 13.27 30.02 -18.29
N LEU A 102 14.52 29.56 -18.29
CA LEU A 102 15.70 30.37 -17.95
C LEU A 102 16.76 30.08 -19.01
#